data_AF-A0A952R9M5-F1
#
_entry.id   AF-A0A952R9M5-F1
#
_cell.length_a   1.000
_cell.length_b   1.000
_cell.length_c   1.000
_cell.angle_alpha   90.00
_cell.angle_beta   90.00
_cell.angle_gamma   90.00
#
_symmetry.space_group_name_H-M   'P 1'
#
loop_
_entity.id
_entity.type
_entity.pdbx_description
1 polymer ?
#
loop_
_entity_poly.entity_id
_entity_poly.type
_entity_poly.pdbx_seq_one_letter_code
_entity_poly.pdbx_strand_id
1 'polypeptide(L)'
;MKIHLTSFAPLTLLALAAGLQLSCSSDDGEGGGPSGEANCRIEEVPAEPSFRAHILPTFQGACTFSSSCHGSKTRSQVDLYLGEKLPRTAADEMSSAAISEMLAGVIGRASVTAPDVQLIAAGNAASSFLMHKIDDTHRDQGYACTAQASDLDHPCGDSMPQTAEELLCSKERETIRRWIDQGAKDN
;
A
#
# COMPACT_ATOMS: atom_id res chain seq x y z
N MET A 1 2.81 54.13 -55.61
CA MET A 1 1.61 54.31 -56.45
C MET A 1 0.61 53.22 -56.06
N LYS A 2 -0.53 53.62 -55.46
CA LYS A 2 -1.82 52.90 -55.20
C LYS A 2 -1.73 51.53 -54.48
N ILE A 3 -1.91 51.42 -53.15
CA ILE A 3 -3.17 51.39 -52.34
C ILE A 3 -4.29 50.54 -52.96
N HIS A 4 -4.74 49.48 -52.26
CA HIS A 4 -6.16 49.18 -52.02
C HIS A 4 -6.33 48.25 -50.80
N LEU A 5 -6.93 48.80 -49.73
CA LEU A 5 -7.65 48.09 -48.68
C LEU A 5 -8.92 47.44 -49.27
N THR A 6 -9.40 46.34 -48.68
CA THR A 6 -10.83 46.17 -48.39
C THR A 6 -11.05 45.19 -47.23
N SER A 7 -11.89 45.65 -46.31
CA SER A 7 -12.44 45.01 -45.13
C SER A 7 -13.84 44.52 -45.45
N PHE A 8 -14.27 43.36 -44.93
CA PHE A 8 -15.67 43.05 -44.61
C PHE A 8 -15.72 41.98 -43.50
N ALA A 9 -16.40 42.32 -42.41
CA ALA A 9 -16.90 41.41 -41.37
C ALA A 9 -18.37 41.00 -41.69
N PRO A 10 -19.19 40.53 -40.74
CA PRO A 10 -19.30 39.20 -40.10
C PRO A 10 -20.69 38.55 -40.36
N LEU A 11 -20.93 37.26 -40.05
CA LEU A 11 -22.24 36.77 -39.55
C LEU A 11 -22.24 35.30 -39.07
N THR A 12 -22.41 35.16 -37.76
CA THR A 12 -23.23 34.23 -36.96
C THR A 12 -23.78 32.92 -37.56
N LEU A 13 -23.56 31.79 -36.85
CA LEU A 13 -24.62 30.81 -36.61
C LEU A 13 -24.57 30.31 -35.15
N LEU A 14 -25.68 30.50 -34.46
CA LEU A 14 -26.00 30.04 -33.10
C LEU A 14 -26.48 28.59 -33.18
N ALA A 15 -26.00 27.70 -32.30
CA ALA A 15 -26.65 26.41 -32.05
C ALA A 15 -26.82 26.22 -30.53
N LEU A 16 -28.05 26.43 -30.08
CA LEU A 16 -28.55 26.05 -28.76
C LEU A 16 -28.84 24.54 -28.79
N ALA A 17 -28.22 23.77 -27.90
CA ALA A 17 -28.71 22.45 -27.52
C ALA A 17 -28.89 22.43 -26.01
N ALA A 18 -30.14 22.68 -25.59
CA ALA A 18 -30.59 22.43 -24.23
C ALA A 18 -30.79 20.93 -24.05
N GLY A 19 -29.99 20.31 -23.21
CA GLY A 19 -30.22 18.97 -22.68
C GLY A 19 -30.40 19.07 -21.17
N LEU A 20 -31.66 19.15 -20.72
CA LEU A 20 -32.02 18.92 -19.34
C LEU A 20 -31.82 17.43 -19.05
N GLN A 21 -30.96 17.09 -18.08
CA GLN A 21 -31.18 15.91 -17.25
C GLN A 21 -31.46 16.37 -15.83
N LEU A 22 -32.73 16.15 -15.43
CA LEU A 22 -33.09 15.96 -14.03
C LEU A 22 -32.33 14.74 -13.51
N SER A 23 -31.55 14.92 -12.45
CA SER A 23 -31.37 13.84 -11.47
C SER A 23 -31.51 14.39 -10.06
N CYS A 24 -32.08 13.54 -9.23
CA CYS A 24 -32.94 13.82 -8.09
C CYS A 24 -32.19 14.25 -6.83
N SER A 25 -32.95 14.95 -6.00
CA SER A 25 -32.65 15.36 -4.64
C SER A 25 -32.59 14.18 -3.65
N SER A 26 -31.82 14.41 -2.58
CA SER A 26 -32.03 13.98 -1.19
C SER A 26 -31.26 12.78 -0.61
N ASP A 27 -30.83 13.05 0.63
CA ASP A 27 -30.55 12.18 1.77
C ASP A 27 -29.20 11.45 1.88
N ASP A 28 -28.46 11.94 2.89
CA ASP A 28 -27.61 11.24 3.85
C ASP A 28 -27.44 9.74 3.61
N GLY A 29 -26.43 9.42 2.81
CA GLY A 29 -25.76 8.13 2.84
C GLY A 29 -24.37 8.34 3.39
N GLU A 30 -24.19 8.10 4.68
CA GLU A 30 -22.92 7.70 5.27
C GLU A 30 -22.38 6.49 4.47
N GLY A 31 -21.72 6.79 3.37
CA GLY A 31 -20.94 5.85 2.60
C GLY A 31 -19.71 5.56 3.43
N GLY A 32 -19.83 4.57 4.32
CA GLY A 32 -18.70 3.91 4.95
C GLY A 32 -17.80 3.34 3.86
N GLY A 33 -16.94 4.20 3.30
CA GLY A 33 -15.73 3.75 2.65
C GLY A 33 -14.97 2.86 3.63
N PRO A 34 -14.19 1.88 3.15
CA PRO A 34 -13.40 1.05 4.04
C PRO A 34 -12.66 1.95 5.02
N SER A 35 -12.82 1.69 6.32
CA SER A 35 -12.44 2.58 7.43
C SER A 35 -10.99 3.06 7.39
N GLY A 36 -10.12 2.41 6.60
CA GLY A 36 -8.74 2.81 6.35
C GLY A 36 -8.55 4.00 5.41
N GLU A 37 -9.45 4.30 4.46
CA GLU A 37 -9.22 5.37 3.47
C GLU A 37 -9.27 6.78 4.10
N ALA A 38 -10.08 6.97 5.14
CA ALA A 38 -10.21 8.25 5.83
C ALA A 38 -8.99 8.61 6.71
N ASN A 39 -8.17 7.62 7.10
CA ASN A 39 -7.03 7.76 8.01
C ASN A 39 -5.69 7.43 7.34
N CYS A 40 -5.61 7.65 6.03
CA CYS A 40 -4.43 7.37 5.23
C CYS A 40 -3.24 8.22 5.67
N ARG A 41 -2.11 7.59 6.03
CA ARG A 41 -0.89 8.31 6.47
C ARG A 41 -0.11 8.92 5.31
N ILE A 42 -0.42 8.50 4.09
CA ILE A 42 0.18 8.96 2.85
C ILE A 42 -0.86 9.78 2.08
N GLU A 43 -0.64 11.09 1.98
CA GLU A 43 -1.57 11.99 1.28
C GLU A 43 -1.55 11.78 -0.23
N GLU A 44 -0.39 11.45 -0.80
CA GLU A 44 -0.18 11.18 -2.22
C GLU A 44 0.88 10.09 -2.40
N VAL A 45 0.69 9.20 -3.37
CA VAL A 45 1.64 8.14 -3.67
C VAL A 45 2.92 8.76 -4.27
N PRO A 46 4.08 8.68 -3.60
CA PRO A 46 5.31 9.26 -4.11
C PRO A 46 5.71 8.62 -5.45
N ALA A 47 6.25 9.41 -6.38
CA ALA A 47 6.79 8.88 -7.65
C ALA A 47 7.96 7.91 -7.40
N GLU A 48 8.80 8.23 -6.40
CA GLU A 48 9.92 7.41 -5.95
C GLU A 48 9.81 7.21 -4.42
N PRO A 49 9.10 6.18 -3.96
CA PRO A 49 9.01 5.90 -2.54
C PRO A 49 10.38 5.63 -1.92
N SER A 50 10.73 6.43 -0.91
CA SER A 50 11.83 6.13 0.03
C SER A 50 11.40 5.12 1.09
N PHE A 51 12.24 4.11 1.36
CA PHE A 51 11.99 3.18 2.46
C PHE A 51 11.85 3.90 3.80
N ARG A 52 12.77 4.80 4.12
CA ARG A 52 12.80 5.49 5.43
C ARG A 52 11.66 6.47 5.60
N ALA A 53 11.38 7.25 4.55
CA ALA A 53 10.37 8.30 4.66
C ALA A 53 8.93 7.78 4.54
N HIS A 54 8.71 6.67 3.81
CA HIS A 54 7.35 6.22 3.48
C HIS A 54 7.04 4.81 3.97
N ILE A 55 7.95 3.84 3.77
CA ILE A 55 7.65 2.43 4.03
C ILE A 55 7.81 2.07 5.51
N LEU A 56 8.92 2.48 6.12
CA LEU A 56 9.20 2.20 7.52
C LEU A 56 8.12 2.78 8.46
N PRO A 57 7.66 4.04 8.30
CA PRO A 57 6.57 4.57 9.12
C PRO A 57 5.25 3.81 8.92
N THR A 58 4.97 3.33 7.70
CA THR A 58 3.80 2.50 7.42
C THR A 58 3.90 1.14 8.11
N PHE A 59 5.04 0.45 8.02
CA PHE A 59 5.26 -0.81 8.74
C PHE A 59 5.19 -0.61 10.26
N GLN A 60 5.75 0.47 10.78
CA GLN A 60 5.72 0.74 12.22
C GLN A 60 4.32 1.04 12.75
N GLY A 61 3.52 1.78 11.97
CA GLY A 61 2.14 2.09 12.31
C GLY A 61 1.25 0.87 12.24
N ALA A 62 1.31 0.13 11.13
CA ALA A 62 0.29 -0.85 10.78
C ALA A 62 0.70 -2.31 11.03
N CYS A 63 2.01 -2.60 11.03
CA CYS A 63 2.52 -3.97 11.10
C CYS A 63 3.20 -4.28 12.43
N THR A 64 3.90 -3.31 13.06
CA THR A 64 4.66 -3.49 14.30
C THR A 64 3.94 -2.95 15.55
N PHE A 65 2.63 -2.73 15.51
CA PHE A 65 1.90 -1.98 16.54
C PHE A 65 1.90 -2.64 17.93
N SER A 66 2.23 -3.92 18.02
CA SER A 66 2.41 -4.67 19.26
C SER A 66 3.59 -5.63 19.14
N SER A 67 4.15 -6.06 20.26
CA SER A 67 5.23 -7.07 20.25
C SER A 67 4.78 -8.44 19.74
N SER A 68 3.46 -8.68 19.64
CA SER A 68 2.85 -9.86 19.02
C SER A 68 2.68 -9.76 17.51
N CYS A 69 2.74 -8.56 16.93
CA CYS A 69 2.53 -8.32 15.50
C CYS A 69 3.83 -7.74 14.93
N HIS A 70 4.72 -8.57 14.41
CA HIS A 70 5.99 -8.23 13.72
C HIS A 70 7.01 -7.30 14.42
N GLY A 71 6.73 -6.82 15.64
CA GLY A 71 7.53 -5.84 16.37
C GLY A 71 8.69 -6.42 17.20
N SER A 72 8.99 -7.71 17.09
CA SER A 72 9.93 -8.41 17.97
C SER A 72 10.75 -9.48 17.24
N LYS A 73 12.06 -9.51 17.48
CA LYS A 73 12.97 -10.53 16.95
C LYS A 73 12.86 -11.90 17.63
N THR A 74 12.23 -11.98 18.80
CA THR A 74 12.27 -13.16 19.68
C THR A 74 10.98 -13.99 19.64
N ARG A 75 10.01 -13.63 18.81
CA ARG A 75 8.71 -14.31 18.70
C ARG A 75 8.60 -15.09 17.38
N SER A 76 8.61 -16.41 17.48
CA SER A 76 8.44 -17.36 16.37
C SER A 76 7.01 -17.54 15.86
N GLN A 77 6.02 -16.84 16.43
CA GLN A 77 4.61 -17.01 16.01
C GLN A 77 4.27 -16.20 14.76
N VAL A 78 5.08 -15.18 14.44
CA VAL A 78 4.87 -14.28 13.29
C VAL A 78 6.03 -14.31 12.29
N ASP A 79 7.07 -15.12 12.54
CA ASP A 79 8.24 -15.47 11.69
C ASP A 79 8.84 -14.37 10.80
N LEU A 80 8.56 -13.11 11.13
CA LEU A 80 8.86 -11.94 10.33
C LEU A 80 9.02 -10.75 11.27
N TYR A 81 10.21 -10.17 11.28
CA TYR A 81 10.53 -8.95 12.00
C TYR A 81 10.51 -7.78 11.01
N LEU A 82 9.63 -6.81 11.26
CA LEU A 82 9.47 -5.60 10.42
C LEU A 82 9.93 -4.32 11.13
N GLY A 83 10.77 -4.47 12.15
CA GLY A 83 11.26 -3.38 12.99
C GLY A 83 10.68 -3.45 14.40
N GLU A 84 11.24 -2.65 15.30
CA GLU A 84 10.65 -2.42 16.63
C GLU A 84 9.54 -1.38 16.52
N LYS A 85 8.57 -1.45 17.44
CA LYS A 85 7.63 -0.35 17.63
C LYS A 85 8.40 0.84 18.18
N LEU A 86 8.71 1.79 17.31
CA LEU A 86 9.25 3.08 17.72
C LEU A 86 8.11 4.08 17.89
N PRO A 87 8.25 5.07 18.79
CA PRO A 87 7.41 6.27 18.74
C PRO A 87 7.38 6.83 17.31
N ARG A 88 6.26 7.39 16.86
CA ARG A 88 6.09 7.88 15.48
C ARG A 88 7.16 8.92 15.06
N THR A 89 7.68 9.67 16.03
CA THR A 89 8.77 10.66 15.85
C THR A 89 10.17 10.04 15.84
N ALA A 90 10.27 8.74 16.08
CA ALA A 90 11.52 7.99 16.20
C ALA A 90 11.69 6.94 15.09
N ALA A 91 10.87 6.96 14.03
CA ALA A 91 11.13 6.15 12.84
C ALA A 91 12.54 6.41 12.27
N ASP A 92 13.01 7.66 12.37
CA ASP A 92 14.37 8.09 12.04
C ASP A 92 15.45 7.54 13.00
N GLU A 93 15.06 6.97 14.14
CA GLU A 93 15.99 6.43 15.14
C GLU A 93 16.35 4.96 14.92
N MET A 94 15.67 4.25 13.99
CA MET A 94 16.12 2.91 13.64
C MET A 94 17.47 3.00 12.93
N SER A 95 18.51 2.48 13.58
CA SER A 95 19.87 2.53 13.02
C SER A 95 19.93 1.89 11.64
N SER A 96 20.81 2.37 10.76
CA SER A 96 21.00 1.78 9.43
C SER A 96 21.39 0.29 9.49
N ALA A 97 22.07 -0.14 10.56
CA ALA A 97 22.35 -1.55 10.79
C ALA A 97 21.06 -2.36 11.03
N ALA A 98 20.15 -1.85 11.87
CA ALA A 98 18.86 -2.48 12.12
C ALA A 98 17.95 -2.50 10.88
N ILE A 99 17.93 -1.42 10.10
CA ILE A 99 17.21 -1.37 8.81
C ILE A 99 17.77 -2.40 7.82
N SER A 100 19.09 -2.45 7.68
CA SER A 100 19.75 -3.41 6.79
C SER A 100 19.46 -4.86 7.19
N GLU A 101 19.53 -5.18 8.49
CA GLU A 101 19.17 -6.49 9.01
C GLU A 101 17.70 -6.85 8.73
N MET A 102 16.78 -5.91 8.96
CA MET A 102 15.36 -6.09 8.69
C MET A 102 15.10 -6.36 7.20
N LEU A 103 15.66 -5.52 6.31
CA LEU A 103 15.50 -5.68 4.85
C LEU A 103 16.12 -6.99 4.34
N ALA A 104 17.30 -7.38 4.85
CA ALA A 104 17.93 -8.66 4.53
C ALA A 104 17.10 -9.87 5.01
N GLY A 105 16.28 -9.69 6.06
CA GLY A 105 15.36 -10.70 6.57
C GLY A 105 14.10 -10.91 5.72
N VAL A 106 13.77 -10.00 4.80
CA VAL A 106 12.50 -10.02 4.06
C VAL A 106 12.66 -9.98 2.54
N ILE A 107 13.65 -9.26 2.01
CA ILE A 107 13.86 -9.16 0.57
C ILE A 107 14.54 -10.43 0.05
N GLY A 108 13.93 -11.05 -0.96
CA GLY A 108 14.46 -12.26 -1.59
C GLY A 108 14.35 -13.53 -0.74
N ARG A 109 13.76 -13.44 0.46
CA ARG A 109 13.59 -14.56 1.37
C ARG A 109 12.28 -15.27 1.09
N ALA A 110 12.30 -16.61 1.08
CA ALA A 110 11.08 -17.41 1.00
C ALA A 110 10.18 -17.13 2.22
N SER A 111 8.86 -17.09 2.00
CA SER A 111 7.90 -17.05 3.09
C SER A 111 7.94 -18.37 3.85
N VAL A 112 7.98 -18.32 5.19
CA VAL A 112 7.89 -19.54 6.00
C VAL A 112 6.53 -20.22 5.79
N THR A 113 5.46 -19.43 5.65
CA THR A 113 4.09 -19.91 5.49
C THR A 113 3.77 -20.37 4.07
N ALA A 114 4.51 -19.89 3.08
CA ALA A 114 4.36 -20.27 1.68
C ALA A 114 5.76 -20.34 1.03
N PRO A 115 6.53 -21.43 1.23
CA PRO A 115 7.95 -21.51 0.87
C PRO A 115 8.27 -21.30 -0.62
N ASP A 116 7.28 -21.48 -1.49
CA ASP A 116 7.45 -21.32 -2.94
C ASP A 116 7.35 -19.85 -3.40
N VAL A 117 7.01 -18.91 -2.51
CA VAL A 117 6.90 -17.48 -2.81
C VAL A 117 7.80 -16.66 -1.89
N GLN A 118 8.40 -15.60 -2.44
CA GLN A 118 9.23 -14.68 -1.67
C GLN A 118 8.36 -13.73 -0.83
N LEU A 119 8.80 -13.41 0.39
CA LEU A 119 8.19 -12.40 1.25
C LEU A 119 8.08 -11.06 0.50
N ILE A 120 9.22 -10.59 0.01
CA ILE A 120 9.33 -9.44 -0.91
C ILE A 120 10.22 -9.84 -2.08
N ALA A 121 9.63 -9.92 -3.27
CA ALA A 121 10.33 -10.09 -4.53
C ALA A 121 10.69 -8.71 -5.10
N ALA A 122 11.92 -8.26 -4.83
CA ALA A 122 12.40 -6.97 -5.32
C ALA A 122 12.25 -6.86 -6.86
N GLY A 123 11.62 -5.78 -7.32
CA GLY A 123 11.31 -5.54 -8.73
C GLY A 123 10.01 -6.20 -9.21
N ASN A 124 9.27 -6.90 -8.34
CA ASN A 124 8.01 -7.55 -8.70
C ASN A 124 7.06 -7.65 -7.50
N ALA A 125 6.28 -6.60 -7.29
CA ALA A 125 5.29 -6.54 -6.23
C ALA A 125 4.17 -7.59 -6.41
N ALA A 126 3.80 -7.89 -7.66
CA ALA A 126 2.77 -8.87 -8.00
C ALA A 126 3.15 -10.33 -7.66
N SER A 127 4.43 -10.61 -7.42
CA SER A 127 4.91 -11.92 -6.95
C SER A 127 5.40 -11.89 -5.50
N SER A 128 5.15 -10.80 -4.78
CA SER A 128 5.55 -10.64 -3.38
C SER A 128 4.43 -11.11 -2.45
N PHE A 129 4.72 -12.07 -1.58
CA PHE A 129 3.75 -12.60 -0.61
C PHE A 129 3.16 -11.49 0.27
N LEU A 130 3.96 -10.50 0.65
CA LEU A 130 3.51 -9.32 1.40
C LEU A 130 2.30 -8.63 0.72
N MET A 131 2.35 -8.42 -0.60
CA MET A 131 1.27 -7.74 -1.32
C MET A 131 0.00 -8.58 -1.33
N HIS A 132 0.12 -9.89 -1.50
CA HIS A 132 -1.03 -10.78 -1.43
C HIS A 132 -1.68 -10.81 -0.05
N LYS A 133 -0.89 -10.70 1.02
CA LYS A 133 -1.40 -10.60 2.39
C LYS A 133 -2.08 -9.27 2.66
N ILE A 134 -1.57 -8.19 2.09
CA ILE A 134 -2.11 -6.83 2.20
C ILE A 134 -3.41 -6.65 1.39
N ASP A 135 -3.47 -7.26 0.21
CA ASP A 135 -4.62 -7.18 -0.69
C ASP A 135 -5.67 -8.27 -0.42
N ASP A 136 -5.45 -9.13 0.58
CA ASP A 136 -6.27 -10.31 0.92
C ASP A 136 -6.50 -11.26 -0.28
N THR A 137 -5.49 -11.38 -1.14
CA THR A 137 -5.53 -12.27 -2.32
C THR A 137 -4.71 -13.54 -2.14
N HIS A 138 -4.00 -13.69 -1.01
CA HIS A 138 -3.10 -14.83 -0.75
C HIS A 138 -3.83 -16.17 -0.71
N ARG A 139 -5.13 -16.18 -0.43
CA ARG A 139 -5.98 -17.36 -0.36
C ARG A 139 -6.26 -17.96 -1.75
N ASP A 140 -6.25 -17.10 -2.77
CA ASP A 140 -6.60 -17.48 -4.15
C ASP A 140 -5.38 -17.86 -5.01
N GLN A 141 -4.16 -17.70 -4.47
CA GLN A 141 -2.93 -17.92 -5.24
C GLN A 141 -2.54 -19.40 -5.41
N GLY A 142 -3.22 -20.32 -4.71
CA GLY A 142 -2.93 -21.75 -4.78
C GLY A 142 -1.56 -22.14 -4.19
N TYR A 143 -1.02 -21.33 -3.26
CA TYR A 143 0.26 -21.61 -2.62
C TYR A 143 0.26 -22.92 -1.84
N ALA A 144 1.38 -23.64 -1.88
CA ALA A 144 1.64 -24.76 -0.99
C ALA A 144 2.02 -24.23 0.39
N CYS A 145 1.02 -23.99 1.22
CA CYS A 145 1.26 -23.38 2.53
C CYS A 145 1.78 -24.41 3.54
N THR A 146 2.69 -23.99 4.43
CA THR A 146 3.04 -24.78 5.61
C THR A 146 1.97 -24.58 6.68
N ALA A 147 1.59 -25.65 7.38
CA ALA A 147 0.63 -25.55 8.47
C ALA A 147 1.19 -24.60 9.55
N GLN A 148 0.56 -23.43 9.70
CA GLN A 148 0.76 -22.58 10.86
C GLN A 148 0.04 -23.20 12.08
N ALA A 149 0.31 -22.67 13.28
CA ALA A 149 -0.36 -23.12 14.50
C ALA A 149 -1.89 -23.20 14.32
N SER A 150 -2.51 -24.16 15.00
CA SER A 150 -3.89 -24.66 14.83
C SER A 150 -5.04 -23.65 14.91
N ASP A 151 -4.74 -22.37 15.10
CA ASP A 151 -5.70 -21.33 15.46
C ASP A 151 -5.92 -20.33 14.30
N LEU A 152 -5.33 -20.57 13.12
CA LEU A 152 -5.58 -19.78 11.92
C LEU A 152 -6.60 -20.46 11.02
N ASP A 153 -7.57 -19.69 10.52
CA ASP A 153 -8.65 -20.18 9.67
C ASP A 153 -8.15 -20.70 8.30
N HIS A 154 -6.92 -20.35 7.90
CA HIS A 154 -6.36 -20.65 6.58
C HIS A 154 -4.89 -21.09 6.63
N PRO A 155 -4.47 -22.01 5.74
CA PRO A 155 -3.14 -22.62 5.81
C PRO A 155 -2.00 -21.64 5.51
N CYS A 156 -2.25 -20.57 4.74
CA CYS A 156 -1.29 -19.47 4.51
C CYS A 156 -1.47 -18.29 5.51
N GLY A 157 -2.28 -18.48 6.56
CA GLY A 157 -2.66 -17.48 7.54
C GLY A 157 -3.64 -16.42 7.02
N ASP A 158 -3.82 -15.34 7.78
CA ASP A 158 -4.81 -14.29 7.50
C ASP A 158 -4.27 -13.12 6.67
N SER A 159 -5.16 -12.26 6.17
CA SER A 159 -4.74 -10.97 5.64
C SER A 159 -4.08 -10.12 6.71
N MET A 160 -3.21 -9.21 6.27
CA MET A 160 -2.46 -8.31 7.13
C MET A 160 -2.64 -6.87 6.65
N PRO A 161 -2.79 -5.89 7.55
CA PRO A 161 -2.92 -6.03 9.00
C PRO A 161 -4.26 -6.66 9.44
N GLN A 162 -4.26 -7.34 10.59
CA GLN A 162 -5.45 -8.08 11.09
C GLN A 162 -6.52 -7.19 11.75
N THR A 163 -6.23 -5.91 12.05
CA THR A 163 -7.16 -5.02 12.77
C THR A 163 -7.68 -3.90 11.87
N ALA A 164 -8.99 -3.61 11.96
CA ALA A 164 -9.66 -2.60 11.13
C ALA A 164 -9.12 -1.17 11.32
N GLU A 165 -8.59 -0.86 12.50
CA GLU A 165 -7.97 0.43 12.84
C GLU A 165 -6.60 0.62 12.17
N GLU A 166 -5.96 -0.47 11.74
CA GLU A 166 -4.61 -0.47 11.17
C GLU A 166 -4.56 -0.94 9.72
N LEU A 167 -5.72 -1.17 9.09
CA LEU A 167 -5.79 -1.47 7.66
C LEU A 167 -5.16 -0.35 6.83
N LEU A 168 -4.32 -0.76 5.88
CA LEU A 168 -3.67 0.18 4.98
C LEU A 168 -4.67 0.77 3.98
N CYS A 169 -4.66 2.09 3.83
CA CYS A 169 -5.40 2.74 2.75
C CYS A 169 -4.81 2.38 1.37
N SER A 170 -5.56 2.65 0.31
CA SER A 170 -5.17 2.46 -1.09
C SER A 170 -3.80 3.09 -1.41
N LYS A 171 -3.53 4.31 -0.93
CA LYS A 171 -2.26 5.01 -1.20
C LYS A 171 -1.08 4.40 -0.46
N GLU A 172 -1.27 3.90 0.76
CA GLU A 172 -0.22 3.17 1.49
C GLU A 172 0.14 1.86 0.78
N ARG A 173 -0.88 1.08 0.39
CA ARG A 173 -0.69 -0.16 -0.38
C ARG A 173 0.03 0.09 -1.70
N GLU A 174 -0.37 1.13 -2.42
CA GLU A 174 0.26 1.52 -3.67
C GLU A 174 1.70 2.04 -3.48
N THR A 175 1.97 2.75 -2.39
CA THR A 175 3.33 3.20 -2.08
C THR A 175 4.26 2.01 -1.80
N ILE A 176 3.79 1.00 -1.06
CA ILE A 176 4.54 -0.25 -0.86
C ILE A 176 4.75 -0.97 -2.18
N ARG A 177 3.69 -1.13 -2.99
CA ARG A 177 3.76 -1.78 -4.31
C ARG A 177 4.83 -1.14 -5.19
N ARG A 178 4.80 0.19 -5.31
CA ARG A 178 5.77 0.95 -6.10
C ARG A 178 7.18 0.87 -5.55
N TRP A 179 7.37 0.89 -4.23
CA TRP A 179 8.69 0.67 -3.61
C TRP A 179 9.27 -0.69 -3.98
N ILE A 180 8.46 -1.75 -3.91
CA ILE A 180 8.88 -3.11 -4.28
C ILE A 180 9.25 -3.16 -5.78
N ASP A 181 8.39 -2.63 -6.66
CA ASP A 181 8.64 -2.60 -8.11
C ASP A 181 9.90 -1.81 -8.48
N GLN A 182 10.30 -0.82 -7.67
CA GLN A 182 11.55 -0.07 -7.83
C GLN A 182 12.79 -0.78 -7.24
N GLY A 183 12.62 -2.00 -6.74
CA GLY A 183 13.69 -2.86 -6.24
C GLY A 183 13.83 -2.87 -4.71
N ALA A 184 12.83 -2.40 -3.96
CA ALA A 184 12.77 -2.46 -2.50
C ALA A 184 14.03 -1.89 -1.80
N LYS A 185 14.49 -0.71 -2.23
CA LYS A 185 15.77 -0.10 -1.80
C LYS A 185 15.66 0.60 -0.43
N ASP A 186 16.76 0.66 0.32
CA ASP A 186 16.96 1.65 1.39
C ASP A 186 17.51 2.94 0.77
N ASN A 187 16.64 3.91 0.49
CA ASN A 187 16.95 5.17 -0.22
C ASN A 187 16.44 6.40 0.53
#